data_AF-A0A2G4ID44-F1
#
_entry.id   AF-A0A2G4ID44-F1
#
_cell.length_a   1.000
_cell.length_b   1.000
_cell.length_c   1.000
_cell.angle_alpha   90.00
_cell.angle_beta   90.00
_cell.angle_gamma   90.00
#
_symmetry.space_group_name_H-M   'P 1'
#
loop_
_entity.id
_entity.type
_entity.pdbx_description
1 polymer ?
#
loop_
_entity_poly.entity_id
_entity_poly.type
_entity_poly.pdbx_seq_one_letter_code
_entity_poly.pdbx_strand_id
1 'polypeptide(L)' 'MANDPTDVKAGDPAGVIPATVAAVSALYLGNILYAIERCAISLEGEGKAEDAVFYRGIGKLLADERGRERGVRTTP' A
#
# COMPACT_ATOMS: atom_id res chain seq x y z
N MET A 1 2.82 20.16 -32.24
CA MET A 1 1.60 19.80 -31.49
C MET A 1 2.03 19.60 -30.05
N ALA A 2 1.69 20.54 -29.17
CA ALA A 2 2.01 20.46 -27.75
C ALA A 2 1.07 19.41 -27.12
N ASN A 3 1.63 18.45 -26.38
CA ASN A 3 0.81 17.54 -25.58
C ASN A 3 0.15 18.35 -24.46
N ASP A 4 -1.17 18.40 -24.49
CA ASP A 4 -2.01 19.03 -23.50
C ASP A 4 -1.91 18.25 -22.17
N PRO A 5 -1.44 18.85 -21.06
CA PRO A 5 -1.19 18.14 -19.81
C PRO A 5 -2.47 17.72 -19.05
N THR A 6 -3.66 17.93 -19.61
CA THR A 6 -4.95 17.64 -18.95
C THR A 6 -5.48 16.23 -19.18
N ASP A 7 -4.80 15.39 -19.96
CA ASP A 7 -5.28 14.03 -20.34
C ASP A 7 -4.88 12.90 -19.39
N VAL A 8 -4.41 13.23 -18.17
CA VAL A 8 -4.10 12.21 -17.14
C VAL A 8 -5.40 11.57 -16.65
N LYS A 9 -5.74 10.43 -17.26
CA LYS A 9 -6.85 9.57 -16.81
C LYS A 9 -6.67 9.22 -15.35
N ALA A 10 -7.73 9.38 -14.55
CA ALA A 10 -7.80 8.88 -13.19
C ALA A 10 -7.43 7.38 -13.17
N GLY A 11 -6.25 7.07 -12.62
CA GLY A 11 -5.68 5.72 -12.60
C GLY A 11 -4.30 5.58 -13.26
N ASP A 12 -3.78 6.62 -13.92
CA ASP A 12 -2.41 6.61 -14.44
C ASP A 12 -1.39 7.01 -13.33
N PRO A 13 -0.48 6.11 -12.90
CA PRO A 13 0.58 6.45 -11.94
C PRO A 13 1.58 7.49 -12.49
N ALA A 14 1.54 7.80 -13.79
CA ALA A 14 2.52 8.67 -14.45
C ALA A 14 2.42 10.18 -14.10
N GLY A 15 1.38 10.62 -13.38
CA GLY A 15 1.21 12.05 -13.03
C GLY A 15 2.02 12.52 -11.81
N VAL A 16 2.37 11.61 -10.90
CA VAL A 16 3.23 11.88 -9.73
C VAL A 16 4.11 10.66 -9.54
N ILE A 17 5.38 10.74 -9.95
CA ILE A 17 6.35 9.67 -9.70
C ILE A 17 6.81 9.81 -8.24
N PRO A 18 6.43 8.91 -7.33
CA PRO A 18 6.89 9.00 -5.95
C PRO A 18 8.40 8.68 -5.95
N ALA A 19 9.22 9.61 -5.47
CA ALA A 19 10.68 9.53 -5.59
C ALA A 19 11.35 8.50 -4.67
N THR A 20 10.60 7.92 -3.70
CA THR A 20 11.13 6.96 -2.73
C THR A 20 10.19 5.79 -2.55
N VAL A 21 10.74 4.62 -2.17
CA VAL A 21 9.94 3.44 -1.80
C VAL A 21 8.92 3.79 -0.71
N ALA A 22 9.31 4.60 0.28
CA ALA A 22 8.40 5.08 1.32
C ALA A 22 7.22 5.86 0.74
N ALA A 23 7.46 6.77 -0.22
CA ALA A 23 6.40 7.54 -0.87
C ALA A 23 5.47 6.65 -1.71
N VAL A 24 6.01 5.68 -2.46
CA VAL A 24 5.22 4.69 -3.21
C VAL A 24 4.35 3.86 -2.26
N SER A 25 4.95 3.31 -1.20
CA SER A 25 4.26 2.48 -0.22
C SER A 25 3.16 3.26 0.52
N ALA A 26 3.41 4.53 0.87
CA ALA A 26 2.43 5.38 1.51
C ALA A 26 1.25 5.72 0.57
N LEU A 27 1.51 5.91 -0.72
CA LEU A 27 0.49 6.19 -1.73
C LEU A 27 -0.42 4.96 -1.97
N TYR A 28 0.18 3.77 -2.07
CA TYR A 28 -0.52 2.54 -2.40
C TYR A 28 -0.76 1.62 -1.21
N LEU A 29 -0.67 2.11 0.02
CA LEU A 29 -0.72 1.28 1.22
C LEU A 29 -1.96 0.38 1.26
N GLY A 30 -3.15 0.92 0.95
CA GLY A 30 -4.37 0.13 0.92
C GLY A 30 -4.31 -1.03 -0.07
N ASN A 31 -3.72 -0.81 -1.25
CA ASN A 31 -3.54 -1.84 -2.27
C ASN A 31 -2.53 -2.91 -1.81
N ILE A 32 -1.45 -2.48 -1.16
CA ILE A 32 -0.43 -3.38 -0.61
C ILE A 32 -1.03 -4.26 0.50
N LEU A 33 -1.78 -3.67 1.43
CA LEU A 33 -2.46 -4.42 2.50
C LEU A 33 -3.46 -5.43 1.94
N TYR A 34 -4.24 -5.04 0.93
CA TYR A 34 -5.15 -5.96 0.23
C TYR A 34 -4.39 -7.14 -0.40
N ALA A 35 -3.29 -6.88 -1.11
CA ALA A 35 -2.49 -7.93 -1.72
C ALA A 35 -1.89 -8.89 -0.67
N ILE A 36 -1.40 -8.34 0.45
CA ILE A 36 -0.88 -9.12 1.58
C ILE A 36 -1.96 -10.04 2.16
N GLU A 37 -3.17 -9.53 2.40
CA GLU A 37 -4.26 -10.36 2.94
C GLU A 37 -4.70 -11.44 1.94
N ARG A 38 -4.78 -11.12 0.64
CA ARG A 38 -5.07 -12.12 -0.40
C ARG A 38 -4.01 -13.22 -0.46
N CYS A 39 -2.74 -12.87 -0.27
CA CYS A 39 -1.65 -13.84 -0.17
C CYS A 39 -1.80 -14.73 1.07
N ALA A 40 -2.06 -14.14 2.23
CA ALA A 40 -2.27 -14.90 3.47
C ALA A 40 -3.46 -15.89 3.35
N ILE A 41 -4.59 -15.46 2.79
CA ILE A 41 -5.75 -16.34 2.54
C ILE A 41 -5.37 -17.52 1.63
N SER A 42 -4.58 -17.28 0.58
CA SER A 42 -4.11 -18.35 -0.32
C SER A 42 -3.22 -19.35 0.41
N LEU A 43 -2.27 -18.86 1.21
CA LEU A 43 -1.34 -19.67 1.98
C LEU A 43 -2.07 -20.54 3.02
N GLU A 44 -3.10 -20.01 3.68
CA GLU A 44 -3.96 -20.81 4.57
C GLU A 44 -4.66 -21.93 3.81
N GLY A 45 -5.22 -21.63 2.62
CA GLY A 45 -5.85 -22.63 1.75
C GLY A 45 -4.90 -23.73 1.27
N GLU A 46 -3.61 -23.42 1.17
CA GLU A 46 -2.54 -24.37 0.83
C GLU A 46 -1.99 -25.15 2.04
N GLY A 47 -2.51 -24.92 3.26
CA GLY A 47 -2.02 -25.56 4.48
C GLY A 47 -0.74 -24.95 5.06
N LYS A 48 -0.33 -23.76 4.59
CA LYS A 48 0.86 -23.02 5.04
C LYS A 48 0.48 -21.93 6.06
N ALA A 49 -0.11 -22.35 7.18
CA ALA A 49 -0.65 -21.41 8.17
C ALA A 49 0.41 -20.48 8.79
N GLU A 50 1.64 -20.97 9.01
CA GLU A 50 2.73 -20.16 9.57
C GLU A 50 3.13 -19.02 8.61
N ASP A 51 3.23 -19.31 7.32
CA ASP A 51 3.50 -18.30 6.29
C ASP A 51 2.37 -17.26 6.23
N ALA A 52 1.11 -17.70 6.31
CA ALA A 52 -0.02 -16.78 6.33
C ALA A 52 0.02 -15.83 7.53
N VAL A 53 0.35 -16.33 8.72
CA VAL A 53 0.55 -15.50 9.93
C VAL A 53 1.67 -14.49 9.71
N PHE A 54 2.78 -14.91 9.11
CA PHE A 54 3.89 -14.03 8.78
C PHE A 54 3.47 -12.88 7.86
N TYR A 55 2.74 -13.16 6.77
CA TYR A 55 2.24 -12.13 5.86
C TYR A 55 1.27 -11.16 6.56
N ARG A 56 0.35 -11.66 7.40
CA ARG A 56 -0.52 -10.78 8.19
C ARG A 56 0.26 -9.92 9.19
N GLY A 57 1.37 -10.42 9.72
CA GLY A 57 2.32 -9.66 10.54
C GLY A 57 2.88 -8.44 9.80
N ILE A 58 3.32 -8.63 8.54
CA ILE A 58 3.78 -7.52 7.68
C ILE A 58 2.67 -6.50 7.48
N GLY A 59 1.45 -6.95 7.14
CA GLY A 59 0.30 -6.08 6.94
C GLY A 59 -0.02 -5.25 8.18
N LYS A 60 0.04 -5.86 9.36
CA LYS A 60 -0.16 -5.17 10.64
C LYS A 60 0.89 -4.09 10.89
N LEU A 61 2.17 -4.38 10.70
CA LEU A 61 3.25 -3.40 10.89
C LEU A 61 3.07 -2.17 9.98
N LEU A 62 2.74 -2.41 8.71
CA LEU A 62 2.46 -1.37 7.73
C LEU A 62 1.25 -0.49 8.11
N ALA A 63 0.16 -1.11 8.57
CA ALA A 63 -1.03 -0.39 9.02
C ALA A 63 -0.78 0.42 10.29
N ASP A 64 -0.06 -0.15 11.26
CA ASP A 64 0.26 0.47 12.54
C ASP A 64 1.15 1.73 12.34
N GLU A 65 2.19 1.64 11.50
CA GLU A 65 3.03 2.81 11.18
C GLU A 65 2.25 3.92 10.48
N ARG A 66 1.37 3.58 9.53
CA ARG A 66 0.51 4.57 8.88
C ARG A 66 -0.46 5.24 9.86
N GLY A 67 -0.98 4.48 10.82
CA GLY A 67 -1.81 5.01 11.90
C GLY A 67 -1.06 6.04 12.73
N ARG A 68 0.19 5.75 13.12
CA ARG A 68 1.07 6.68 13.82
C ARG A 68 1.32 7.96 13.03
N GLU A 69 1.65 7.86 11.73
CA GLU A 69 1.83 9.04 10.86
C GLU A 69 0.60 9.96 10.80
N ARG A 70 -0.61 9.38 10.79
CA ARG A 70 -1.86 10.15 10.77
C ARG A 70 -2.15 10.81 12.11
N GLY A 71 -1.90 10.12 13.22
CA GLY A 71 -2.07 10.66 14.58
C GLY A 71 -1.12 11.82 14.89
N VAL A 72 0.09 11.81 14.32
CA VAL A 72 1.04 12.93 14.49
C VAL A 72 0.61 14.19 13.73
N ARG A 73 -0.19 14.08 12.66
CA ARG A 73 -0.66 15.24 11.86
C ARG A 73 -1.91 15.95 12.41
N THR A 74 -2.43 15.56 13.57
CA THR A 74 -3.71 16.07 14.10
C THR A 74 -3.60 17.08 15.26
N THR A 75 -2.42 17.63 15.51
CA THR A 75 -2.27 18.75 16.47
C THR A 75 -2.37 20.10 15.74
N PRO A 76 -3.29 21.01 16.12
CA PRO A 76 -3.37 22.37 15.57
C PRO A 76 -2.18 23.26 15.95
#